data_AF-A0A9P0MMJ5-F1
#
_entry.id   AF-A0A9P0MMJ5-F1
#
_cell.length_a   1.000
_cell.length_b   1.000
_cell.length_c   1.000
_cell.angle_alpha   90.00
_cell.angle_beta   90.00
_cell.angle_gamma   90.00
#
_symmetry.space_group_name_H-M   'P 1'
#
loop_
_entity.id
_entity.type
_entity.pdbx_description
1 polymer ?
#
loop_
_entity_poly.entity_id
_entity_poly.type
_entity_poly.pdbx_seq_one_letter_code
_entity_poly.pdbx_strand_id
1 'polypeptide(L)'
;MSTTTYYSLYMQLCHVTEEVLKNQLRQFVTRNPEKREFPVLDFVLEEITIPDEVFNWITNAHSCHPHVLSSVITKKKHLDWVVQETLQSLKERDYKVLSIKEFGDLLENMPYTPSAYEQYYLCKLLSDSNYEDVDKPHPVENITKRYKDIVSHIDESICKIAYLADCVSLERLIDIIQQHDIKFVFDVENKMRH
;
A
#
# COMPACT_ATOMS: atom_id res chain seq x y z
N MET A 1 -10.85 -0.11 30.40
CA MET A 1 -11.36 -0.46 29.05
C MET A 1 -10.86 -1.86 28.72
N SER A 2 -11.67 -2.74 28.16
CA SER A 2 -11.16 -4.03 27.66
C SER A 2 -10.22 -3.77 26.49
N THR A 3 -9.19 -4.59 26.34
CA THR A 3 -8.24 -4.55 25.22
C THR A 3 -8.96 -4.62 23.87
N THR A 4 -10.07 -5.34 23.79
CA THR A 4 -11.00 -5.40 22.64
C THR A 4 -11.51 -4.02 22.21
N THR A 5 -11.98 -3.19 23.14
CA THR A 5 -12.49 -1.84 22.83
C THR A 5 -11.39 -0.89 22.37
N TYR A 6 -10.18 -1.04 22.91
CA TYR A 6 -9.03 -0.22 22.51
C TYR A 6 -8.62 -0.51 21.07
N TYR A 7 -8.46 -1.78 20.70
CA TYR A 7 -8.09 -2.17 19.34
C TYR A 7 -9.14 -1.76 18.31
N SER A 8 -10.43 -1.96 18.59
CA SER A 8 -11.49 -1.54 17.67
C SER A 8 -11.49 -0.02 17.43
N LEU A 9 -11.36 0.79 18.49
CA LEU A 9 -11.28 2.25 18.37
C LEU A 9 -10.02 2.70 17.62
N TYR A 10 -8.89 2.06 17.88
CA TYR A 10 -7.63 2.32 17.20
C TYR A 10 -7.74 2.10 15.68
N MET A 11 -8.31 0.97 15.26
CA MET A 11 -8.53 0.67 13.84
C MET A 11 -9.47 1.67 13.16
N GLN A 12 -10.50 2.12 13.87
CA GLN A 12 -11.40 3.17 13.38
C GLN A 12 -10.69 4.51 13.21
N LEU A 13 -9.82 4.90 14.14
CA LEU A 13 -9.02 6.13 14.03
C LEU A 13 -8.08 6.07 12.83
N CYS A 14 -7.34 4.97 12.66
CA CYS A 14 -6.47 4.76 11.50
C CYS A 14 -7.26 4.85 10.18
N HIS A 15 -8.47 4.29 10.12
CA HIS A 15 -9.34 4.41 8.95
C HIS A 15 -9.70 5.87 8.61
N VAL A 16 -10.13 6.65 9.60
CA VAL A 16 -10.45 8.07 9.39
C VAL A 16 -9.22 8.85 8.93
N THR A 17 -8.05 8.58 9.52
CA THR A 17 -6.82 9.26 9.12
C THR A 17 -6.36 8.86 7.71
N GLU A 18 -6.54 7.60 7.31
CA GLU A 18 -6.32 7.12 5.94
C GLU A 18 -7.07 8.01 4.93
N GLU A 19 -8.36 8.25 5.14
CA GLU A 19 -9.19 9.09 4.26
C GLU A 19 -8.74 10.55 4.18
N VAL A 20 -8.31 11.12 5.30
CA VAL A 20 -7.77 12.49 5.33
C VAL A 20 -6.47 12.57 4.53
N LEU A 21 -5.57 11.59 4.72
CA LEU A 21 -4.28 11.52 4.04
C LEU A 21 -4.44 11.32 2.53
N LYS A 22 -5.38 10.48 2.09
CA LYS A 22 -5.74 10.32 0.67
C LYS A 22 -6.06 11.66 0.03
N ASN A 23 -6.91 12.45 0.69
CA ASN A 23 -7.33 13.75 0.19
C ASN A 23 -6.18 14.77 0.17
N GLN A 24 -5.34 14.77 1.21
CA GLN A 24 -4.18 15.67 1.28
C GLN A 24 -3.13 15.34 0.23
N LEU A 25 -2.78 14.06 0.05
CA LEU A 25 -1.87 13.63 -1.01
C LEU A 25 -2.41 14.01 -2.39
N ARG A 26 -3.70 13.80 -2.63
CA ARG A 26 -4.34 14.18 -3.89
C ARG A 26 -4.21 15.68 -4.17
N GLN A 27 -4.47 16.52 -3.17
CA GLN A 27 -4.29 17.98 -3.29
C GLN A 27 -2.84 18.35 -3.54
N PHE A 28 -1.91 17.71 -2.81
CA PHE A 28 -0.48 17.93 -2.93
C PHE A 28 0.03 17.65 -4.34
N VAL A 29 -0.34 16.51 -4.93
CA VAL A 29 0.05 16.13 -6.28
C VAL A 29 -0.62 17.00 -7.33
N THR A 30 -1.89 17.35 -7.16
CA THR A 30 -2.65 18.14 -8.16
C THR A 30 -2.13 19.58 -8.28
N ARG A 31 -1.64 20.17 -7.19
CA ARG A 31 -1.17 21.57 -7.20
C ARG A 31 0.26 21.77 -7.71
N ASN A 32 0.92 20.72 -8.21
CA ASN A 32 2.32 20.73 -8.64
C ASN A 32 3.27 21.27 -7.55
N PRO A 33 3.64 20.43 -6.58
CA PRO A 33 4.34 20.85 -5.38
C PRO A 33 5.73 21.42 -5.69
N GLU A 34 6.14 22.42 -4.91
CA GLU A 34 7.47 23.01 -5.04
C GLU A 34 8.53 22.14 -4.35
N LYS A 35 9.79 22.23 -4.81
CA LYS A 35 10.89 21.38 -4.29
C LYS A 35 11.09 21.47 -2.77
N ARG A 36 10.81 22.64 -2.16
CA ARG A 36 10.90 22.84 -0.71
C ARG A 36 9.87 22.04 0.09
N GLU A 37 8.83 21.56 -0.55
CA GLU A 37 7.74 20.80 0.07
C GLU A 37 7.99 19.29 0.03
N PHE A 38 8.97 18.81 -0.76
CA PHE A 38 9.29 17.40 -0.88
C PHE A 38 9.75 16.74 0.43
N PRO A 39 10.59 17.39 1.27
CA PRO A 39 10.94 16.81 2.57
C PRO A 39 9.73 16.59 3.48
N VAL A 40 8.70 17.44 3.37
CA VAL A 40 7.45 17.27 4.13
C VAL A 40 6.66 16.08 3.60
N LEU A 41 6.60 15.91 2.28
CA LEU A 41 5.99 14.71 1.67
C LEU A 41 6.71 13.45 2.14
N ASP A 42 8.03 13.41 2.05
CA ASP A 42 8.82 12.22 2.40
C ASP A 42 8.61 11.86 3.87
N PHE A 43 8.64 12.85 4.78
CA PHE A 43 8.30 12.65 6.19
C PHE A 43 6.89 12.09 6.40
N VAL A 44 5.88 12.61 5.69
CA VAL A 44 4.51 12.10 5.78
C VAL A 44 4.44 10.67 5.26
N LEU A 45 5.10 10.37 4.14
CA LEU A 45 5.10 9.05 3.52
C LEU A 45 5.87 8.00 4.34
N GLU A 46 6.84 8.39 5.16
CA GLU A 46 7.51 7.48 6.10
C GLU A 46 6.50 6.90 7.11
N GLU A 47 5.60 7.74 7.62
CA GLU A 47 4.69 7.39 8.71
C GLU A 47 3.42 6.66 8.25
N ILE A 48 3.05 6.74 6.96
CA ILE A 48 1.74 6.29 6.48
C ILE A 48 1.85 5.17 5.46
N THR A 49 0.86 4.27 5.45
CA THR A 49 0.69 3.33 4.34
C THR A 49 -0.05 4.00 3.20
N ILE A 50 0.47 3.91 1.97
CA ILE A 50 -0.19 4.46 0.78
C ILE A 50 -1.28 3.48 0.33
N PRO A 51 -2.55 3.90 0.30
CA PRO A 51 -3.63 3.07 -0.19
C PRO A 51 -3.49 2.80 -1.69
N ASP A 52 -3.86 1.60 -2.12
CA ASP A 52 -3.75 1.13 -3.50
C ASP A 52 -4.41 2.08 -4.52
N GLU A 53 -5.56 2.65 -4.17
CA GLU A 53 -6.25 3.62 -5.02
C GLU A 53 -5.46 4.93 -5.22
N VAL A 54 -4.74 5.38 -4.18
CA VAL A 54 -3.87 6.57 -4.26
C VAL A 54 -2.66 6.25 -5.10
N PHE A 55 -2.03 5.09 -4.86
CA PHE A 55 -0.89 4.63 -5.66
C PHE A 55 -1.26 4.57 -7.15
N ASN A 56 -2.39 3.94 -7.47
CA ASN A 56 -2.93 3.87 -8.82
C ASN A 56 -3.22 5.25 -9.40
N TRP A 57 -3.84 6.15 -8.63
CA TRP A 57 -4.12 7.50 -9.10
C TRP A 57 -2.83 8.27 -9.42
N ILE A 58 -1.82 8.22 -8.53
CA ILE A 58 -0.54 8.92 -8.71
C ILE A 58 0.25 8.37 -9.90
N THR A 59 0.37 7.05 -10.02
CA THR A 59 1.11 6.42 -11.12
C THR A 59 0.48 6.66 -12.49
N ASN A 60 -0.83 6.90 -12.53
CA ASN A 60 -1.56 7.26 -13.75
C ASN A 60 -1.72 8.77 -13.96
N ALA A 61 -1.19 9.63 -13.08
CA ALA A 61 -1.37 11.06 -13.19
C ALA A 61 -0.41 11.69 -14.21
N HIS A 62 -0.98 12.34 -15.24
CA HIS A 62 -0.22 12.93 -16.35
C HIS A 62 0.85 13.92 -15.86
N SER A 63 0.51 14.78 -14.90
CA SER A 63 1.38 15.84 -14.39
C SER A 63 2.09 15.49 -13.08
N CYS A 64 2.23 14.20 -12.72
CA CYS A 64 2.91 13.85 -11.47
C CYS A 64 4.39 14.23 -11.53
N HIS A 65 4.87 14.92 -10.49
CA HIS A 65 6.28 15.25 -10.37
C HIS A 65 7.12 13.98 -10.13
N PRO A 66 8.28 13.80 -10.80
CA PRO A 66 9.11 12.58 -10.66
C PRO A 66 9.48 12.22 -9.22
N HIS A 67 9.81 13.23 -8.39
CA HIS A 67 10.08 13.03 -6.96
C HIS A 67 8.91 12.36 -6.23
N VAL A 68 7.69 12.86 -6.44
CA VAL A 68 6.49 12.30 -5.81
C VAL A 68 6.31 10.85 -6.24
N LEU A 69 6.38 10.59 -7.54
CA LEU A 69 6.23 9.24 -8.10
C LEU A 69 7.31 8.29 -7.54
N SER A 70 8.56 8.75 -7.42
CA SER A 70 9.65 7.99 -6.81
C SER A 70 9.41 7.71 -5.32
N SER A 71 8.95 8.68 -4.53
CA SER A 71 8.68 8.50 -3.10
C SER A 71 7.54 7.50 -2.87
N VAL A 72 6.46 7.57 -3.67
CA VAL A 72 5.35 6.60 -3.52
C VAL A 72 5.73 5.18 -3.96
N ILE A 73 6.57 5.05 -4.98
CA ILE A 73 7.13 3.76 -5.39
C ILE A 73 7.99 3.17 -4.28
N THR A 74 8.89 3.97 -3.69
CA THR A 74 9.71 3.56 -2.53
C THR A 74 8.84 3.03 -1.41
N LYS A 75 7.80 3.78 -1.01
CA LYS A 75 6.95 3.38 0.11
C LYS A 75 6.11 2.14 -0.21
N LYS A 76 5.63 1.98 -1.45
CA LYS A 76 4.91 0.76 -1.85
C LYS A 76 5.82 -0.46 -1.92
N LYS A 77 7.09 -0.32 -2.34
CA LYS A 77 8.10 -1.41 -2.25
C LYS A 77 8.37 -1.81 -0.81
N HIS A 78 8.46 -0.83 0.09
CA HIS A 78 8.61 -1.12 1.52
C HIS A 78 7.41 -1.90 2.05
N LEU A 79 6.18 -1.52 1.67
CA LEU A 79 4.98 -2.26 2.03
C LEU A 79 4.97 -3.69 1.48
N ASP A 80 5.41 -3.91 0.24
CA ASP A 80 5.60 -5.27 -0.30
C ASP A 80 6.48 -6.10 0.63
N TRP A 81 7.63 -5.56 1.03
CA TRP A 81 8.54 -6.24 1.95
C TRP A 81 7.88 -6.54 3.30
N VAL A 82 7.20 -5.57 3.92
CA VAL A 82 6.48 -5.77 5.20
C VAL A 82 5.48 -6.92 5.08
N VAL A 83 4.66 -6.93 4.01
CA VAL A 83 3.67 -7.99 3.79
C VAL A 83 4.33 -9.36 3.61
N GLN A 84 5.44 -9.43 2.86
CA GLN A 84 6.17 -10.69 2.68
C GLN A 84 6.75 -11.23 4.00
N GLU A 85 7.36 -10.36 4.81
CA GLU A 85 7.89 -10.75 6.14
C GLU A 85 6.78 -11.23 7.07
N THR A 86 5.61 -10.58 7.05
CA THR A 86 4.44 -11.01 7.82
C THR A 86 3.94 -12.37 7.35
N LEU A 87 3.78 -12.58 6.04
CA LEU A 87 3.35 -13.86 5.48
C LEU A 87 4.34 -15.00 5.80
N GLN A 88 5.63 -14.72 5.73
CA GLN A 88 6.67 -15.67 6.11
C GLN A 88 6.58 -16.04 7.59
N SER A 89 6.42 -15.05 8.47
CA SER A 89 6.25 -15.26 9.92
C SER A 89 5.01 -16.10 10.25
N LEU A 90 3.90 -15.85 9.54
CA LEU A 90 2.67 -16.62 9.69
C LEU A 90 2.84 -18.08 9.24
N LYS A 91 3.55 -18.28 8.13
CA LYS A 91 3.85 -19.60 7.57
C LYS A 91 4.74 -20.43 8.47
N GLU A 92 5.79 -19.83 9.04
CA GLU A 92 6.70 -20.51 9.98
C GLU A 92 5.99 -21.02 11.24
N ARG A 93 4.91 -20.34 11.65
CA ARG A 93 4.09 -20.70 12.80
C ARG A 93 2.86 -21.57 12.45
N ASP A 94 2.70 -21.94 11.19
CA ASP A 94 1.55 -22.70 10.65
C ASP A 94 0.17 -22.09 10.99
N TYR A 95 0.08 -20.76 10.98
CA TYR A 95 -1.21 -20.09 11.18
C TYR A 95 -2.11 -20.21 9.95
N LYS A 96 -3.31 -20.76 10.15
CA LYS A 96 -4.37 -20.84 9.13
C LYS A 96 -5.46 -19.81 9.35
N VAL A 97 -5.74 -19.52 10.62
CA VAL A 97 -6.74 -18.55 11.07
C VAL A 97 -6.18 -17.77 12.26
N LEU A 98 -6.51 -16.49 12.34
CA LEU A 98 -6.12 -15.59 13.42
C LEU A 98 -7.23 -14.57 13.67
N SER A 99 -7.47 -14.24 14.92
CA SER A 99 -8.22 -13.03 15.28
C SER A 99 -7.37 -11.77 15.05
N ILE A 100 -8.01 -10.59 14.97
CA ILE A 100 -7.29 -9.31 14.84
C ILE A 100 -6.36 -9.10 16.03
N LYS A 101 -6.80 -9.49 17.23
CA LYS A 101 -6.01 -9.36 18.45
C LYS A 101 -4.77 -10.25 18.43
N GLU A 102 -4.93 -11.55 18.13
CA GLU A 102 -3.78 -12.46 18.02
C GLU A 102 -2.82 -12.04 16.92
N PHE A 103 -3.35 -11.47 15.83
CA PHE A 103 -2.53 -10.94 14.77
C PHE A 103 -1.77 -9.69 15.19
N GLY A 104 -2.40 -8.74 15.89
CA GLY A 104 -1.73 -7.59 16.50
C GLY A 104 -0.60 -7.99 17.45
N ASP A 105 -0.88 -8.93 18.36
CA ASP A 105 0.13 -9.47 19.27
C ASP A 105 1.29 -10.13 18.50
N LEU A 106 1.02 -10.79 17.36
CA LEU A 106 2.06 -11.33 16.50
C LEU A 106 2.92 -10.23 15.87
N LEU A 107 2.31 -9.18 15.34
CA LEU A 107 3.01 -8.06 14.68
C LEU A 107 3.90 -7.29 15.67
N GLU A 108 3.45 -7.08 16.90
CA GLU A 108 4.25 -6.44 17.96
C GLU A 108 5.51 -7.23 18.30
N ASN A 109 5.48 -8.55 18.13
CA ASN A 109 6.58 -9.47 18.45
C ASN A 109 7.40 -9.91 17.23
N MET A 110 7.23 -9.25 16.07
CA MET A 110 8.07 -9.49 14.89
C MET A 110 9.46 -8.86 15.06
N PRO A 111 10.52 -9.41 14.44
CA PRO A 111 11.87 -8.82 14.48
C PRO A 111 11.91 -7.37 13.96
N TYR A 112 11.10 -7.08 12.94
CA TYR A 112 10.73 -5.74 12.55
C TYR A 112 9.28 -5.52 12.96
N THR A 113 9.04 -4.63 13.91
CA THR A 113 7.70 -4.24 14.32
C THR A 113 7.13 -3.26 13.29
N PRO A 114 6.06 -3.61 12.56
CA PRO A 114 5.45 -2.70 11.60
C PRO A 114 4.93 -1.45 12.29
N SER A 115 4.95 -0.31 11.59
CA SER A 115 4.35 0.93 12.07
C SER A 115 2.84 0.80 12.32
N ALA A 116 2.28 1.75 13.05
CA ALA A 116 0.85 1.84 13.32
C ALA A 116 -0.02 1.67 12.06
N TYR A 117 0.32 2.37 10.98
CA TYR A 117 -0.45 2.31 9.74
C TYR A 117 -0.24 1.00 8.96
N GLU A 118 0.96 0.41 9.03
CA GLU A 118 1.23 -0.89 8.42
C GLU A 118 0.48 -2.00 9.16
N GLN A 119 0.44 -1.96 10.50
CA GLN A 119 -0.38 -2.88 11.29
C GLN A 119 -1.86 -2.74 10.95
N TYR A 120 -2.37 -1.50 10.88
CA TYR A 120 -3.75 -1.24 10.45
C TYR A 120 -4.02 -1.81 9.05
N TYR A 121 -3.12 -1.60 8.09
CA TYR A 121 -3.26 -2.12 6.74
C TYR A 121 -3.25 -3.66 6.70
N LEU A 122 -2.32 -4.31 7.40
CA LEU A 122 -2.26 -5.77 7.50
C LEU A 122 -3.55 -6.34 8.12
N CYS A 123 -4.05 -5.74 9.18
CA CYS A 123 -5.31 -6.13 9.80
C CYS A 123 -6.51 -5.91 8.86
N LYS A 124 -6.51 -4.81 8.07
CA LYS A 124 -7.50 -4.56 7.02
C LYS A 124 -7.51 -5.67 5.96
N LEU A 125 -6.33 -6.12 5.53
CA LEU A 125 -6.20 -7.26 4.61
C LEU A 125 -6.76 -8.55 5.22
N LEU A 126 -6.48 -8.82 6.49
CA LEU A 126 -6.97 -10.00 7.19
C LEU A 126 -8.50 -10.00 7.36
N SER A 127 -9.08 -8.89 7.85
CA SER A 127 -10.46 -8.84 8.33
C SER A 127 -11.48 -8.21 7.38
N ASP A 128 -11.05 -7.64 6.26
CA ASP A 128 -11.91 -6.89 5.32
C ASP A 128 -12.52 -5.62 5.90
N SER A 129 -11.77 -4.93 6.75
CA SER A 129 -12.28 -3.78 7.50
C SER A 129 -13.42 -4.10 8.49
N ASN A 130 -13.68 -5.38 8.78
CA ASN A 130 -14.60 -5.77 9.83
C ASN A 130 -13.87 -5.73 11.19
N TYR A 131 -14.08 -4.67 11.96
CA TYR A 131 -13.43 -4.42 13.26
C TYR A 131 -14.41 -4.48 14.44
N GLU A 132 -15.63 -4.95 14.21
CA GLU A 132 -16.68 -4.99 15.24
C GLU A 132 -16.41 -6.05 16.31
N ASP A 133 -15.78 -7.16 15.90
CA ASP A 133 -15.38 -8.26 16.78
C ASP A 133 -13.91 -8.62 16.50
N VAL A 134 -13.00 -8.06 17.29
CA VAL A 134 -11.55 -8.26 17.12
C VAL A 134 -11.08 -9.64 17.59
N ASP A 135 -11.92 -10.39 18.30
CA ASP A 135 -11.67 -11.75 18.75
C ASP A 135 -12.17 -12.78 17.72
N LYS A 136 -12.92 -12.35 16.69
CA LYS A 136 -13.38 -13.20 15.60
C LYS A 136 -12.20 -13.70 14.75
N PRO A 137 -12.08 -15.01 14.50
CA PRO A 137 -11.01 -15.56 13.67
C PRO A 137 -11.25 -15.31 12.18
N HIS A 138 -10.16 -14.98 11.48
CA HIS A 138 -10.12 -14.71 10.05
C HIS A 138 -9.08 -15.61 9.35
N PRO A 139 -9.35 -16.11 8.13
CA PRO A 139 -8.36 -16.87 7.37
C PRO A 139 -7.14 -16.03 7.00
N VAL A 140 -5.93 -16.56 7.25
CA VAL A 140 -4.66 -15.91 6.85
C VAL A 140 -4.58 -15.73 5.32
N GLU A 141 -5.19 -16.64 4.57
CA GLU A 141 -5.30 -16.57 3.09
C GLU A 141 -5.96 -15.26 2.61
N ASN A 142 -6.72 -14.55 3.45
CA ASN A 142 -7.26 -13.26 3.07
C ASN A 142 -6.17 -12.24 2.75
N ILE A 143 -5.03 -12.29 3.44
CA ILE A 143 -3.92 -11.37 3.20
C ILE A 143 -3.37 -11.58 1.80
N THR A 144 -3.09 -12.83 1.40
CA THR A 144 -2.57 -13.13 0.06
C THR A 144 -3.57 -12.85 -1.05
N LYS A 145 -4.87 -13.10 -0.80
CA LYS A 145 -5.92 -12.86 -1.80
C LYS A 145 -6.18 -11.38 -2.06
N ARG A 146 -6.05 -10.54 -1.03
CA ARG A 146 -6.42 -9.13 -1.10
C ARG A 146 -5.22 -8.23 -1.34
N TYR A 147 -4.03 -8.66 -0.95
CA TYR A 147 -2.83 -7.89 -1.19
C TYR A 147 -2.50 -7.83 -2.67
N LYS A 148 -2.11 -6.65 -3.12
CA LYS A 148 -1.62 -6.43 -4.46
C LYS A 148 -0.23 -5.80 -4.41
N ASP A 149 0.72 -6.52 -4.99
CA ASP A 149 2.12 -6.12 -5.01
C ASP A 149 2.36 -4.95 -5.98
N ILE A 150 3.51 -4.30 -5.81
CA ILE A 150 3.85 -3.13 -6.62
C ILE A 150 3.95 -3.45 -8.11
N VAL A 151 4.41 -4.65 -8.47
CA VAL A 151 4.59 -5.09 -9.86
C VAL A 151 3.23 -5.13 -10.55
N SER A 152 2.23 -5.71 -9.89
CA SER A 152 0.86 -5.79 -10.39
C SER A 152 0.24 -4.41 -10.60
N HIS A 153 0.51 -3.46 -9.69
CA HIS A 153 0.06 -2.07 -9.85
C HIS A 153 0.74 -1.36 -11.02
N ILE A 154 2.05 -1.53 -11.15
CA ILE A 154 2.84 -0.93 -12.22
C ILE A 154 2.40 -1.45 -13.59
N ASP A 155 2.22 -2.76 -13.73
CA ASP A 155 1.75 -3.37 -14.97
C ASP A 155 0.40 -2.78 -15.42
N GLU A 156 -0.53 -2.59 -14.48
CA GLU A 156 -1.83 -1.96 -14.78
C GLU A 156 -1.70 -0.51 -15.20
N SER A 157 -0.89 0.27 -14.50
CA SER A 157 -0.67 1.68 -14.85
C SER A 157 0.00 1.82 -16.21
N ILE A 158 1.01 1.00 -16.52
CA ILE A 158 1.63 0.96 -17.84
C ILE A 158 0.59 0.63 -18.92
N CYS A 159 -0.21 -0.42 -18.73
CA CYS A 159 -1.26 -0.81 -19.70
C CYS A 159 -2.25 0.34 -19.93
N LYS A 160 -2.67 1.01 -18.85
CA LYS A 160 -3.63 2.11 -18.92
C LYS A 160 -3.05 3.35 -19.61
N ILE A 161 -1.82 3.74 -19.29
CA ILE A 161 -1.15 4.88 -19.93
C ILE A 161 -0.90 4.59 -21.42
N ALA A 162 -0.49 3.37 -21.76
CA ALA A 162 -0.31 2.94 -23.14
C ALA A 162 -1.63 2.96 -23.93
N TYR A 163 -2.74 2.49 -23.33
CA TYR A 163 -4.07 2.59 -23.93
C TYR A 163 -4.48 4.04 -24.22
N LEU A 164 -4.10 4.98 -23.35
CA LEU A 164 -4.36 6.41 -23.54
C LEU A 164 -3.38 7.10 -24.51
N ALA A 165 -2.41 6.37 -25.06
CA ALA A 165 -1.35 6.87 -25.94
C ALA A 165 -0.53 8.03 -25.33
N ASP A 166 -0.40 8.08 -24.01
CA ASP A 166 0.30 9.12 -23.29
C ASP A 166 1.79 8.77 -23.12
N CYS A 167 2.55 8.97 -24.19
CA CYS A 167 3.97 8.58 -24.28
C CYS A 167 4.84 9.26 -23.21
N VAL A 168 4.57 10.52 -22.89
CA VAL A 168 5.37 11.29 -21.91
C VAL A 168 5.22 10.71 -20.50
N SER A 169 3.99 10.40 -20.09
CA SER A 169 3.77 9.75 -18.78
C SER A 169 4.36 8.35 -18.75
N LEU A 170 4.30 7.62 -19.87
CA LEU A 170 4.82 6.26 -19.97
C LEU A 170 6.35 6.25 -19.83
N GLU A 171 7.06 7.08 -20.60
CA GLU A 171 8.52 7.22 -20.53
C GLU A 171 8.97 7.58 -19.11
N ARG A 172 8.33 8.60 -18.50
CA ARG A 172 8.63 9.01 -17.13
C ARG A 172 8.43 7.88 -16.13
N LEU A 173 7.33 7.13 -16.25
CA LEU A 173 7.04 6.03 -15.33
C LEU A 173 8.08 4.91 -15.51
N ILE A 174 8.43 4.54 -16.74
CA ILE A 174 9.45 3.53 -17.04
C ILE A 174 10.81 3.94 -16.46
N ASP A 175 11.24 5.20 -16.66
CA ASP A 175 12.51 5.70 -16.13
C ASP A 175 12.60 5.55 -14.61
N ILE A 176 11.52 5.90 -13.90
CA ILE A 176 11.48 5.81 -12.43
C ILE A 176 11.45 4.34 -11.98
N ILE A 177 10.67 3.49 -12.65
CA ILE A 177 10.62 2.04 -12.35
C ILE A 177 12.01 1.40 -12.49
N GLN A 178 12.76 1.78 -13.54
CA GLN A 178 14.13 1.31 -13.74
C GLN A 178 15.09 1.78 -12.65
N GLN A 179 14.97 3.04 -12.20
CA GLN A 179 15.74 3.56 -11.04
C GLN A 179 15.46 2.79 -9.74
N HIS A 180 14.29 2.16 -9.64
CA HIS A 180 13.87 1.37 -8.50
C HIS A 180 14.10 -0.14 -8.67
N ASP A 181 14.79 -0.58 -9.73
CA ASP A 181 15.05 -2.00 -10.02
C ASP A 181 13.78 -2.88 -10.05
N ILE A 182 12.63 -2.30 -10.40
CA ILE A 182 11.37 -3.06 -10.48
C ILE A 182 11.29 -3.73 -11.85
N LYS A 183 11.25 -5.06 -11.85
CA LYS A 183 10.96 -5.83 -13.06
C LYS A 183 9.45 -5.86 -13.28
N PHE A 184 9.02 -5.44 -14.46
CA PHE A 184 7.62 -5.46 -14.87
C PHE A 184 7.46 -6.30 -16.13
N VAL A 185 6.30 -6.92 -16.29
CA VAL A 185 6.01 -7.79 -17.44
C VAL A 185 5.05 -7.04 -18.34
N PHE A 186 5.62 -6.33 -19.32
CA PHE A 186 4.84 -5.70 -20.37
C PHE A 186 4.33 -6.76 -21.34
N ASP A 187 3.25 -7.46 -20.97
CA ASP A 187 2.56 -8.41 -21.85
C ASP A 187 1.41 -7.72 -22.59
N VAL A 188 1.75 -7.05 -23.70
CA VAL A 188 0.80 -6.38 -24.60
C VAL A 188 -0.16 -7.37 -25.23
N GLU A 189 0.27 -8.61 -25.45
CA GLU A 189 -0.45 -9.57 -26.30
C GLU A 189 -1.59 -10.28 -25.55
N ASN A 190 -1.47 -10.51 -24.24
CA ASN A 190 -2.51 -11.18 -23.46
C ASN A 190 -3.55 -10.24 -22.83
N LYS A 191 -3.20 -8.99 -22.48
CA LYS A 191 -4.12 -8.09 -21.73
C LYS A 191 -5.03 -7.21 -22.60
N MET A 192 -4.75 -7.02 -23.89
CA MET A 192 -5.62 -6.24 -24.80
C MET A 192 -6.71 -7.06 -25.51
N ARG A 193 -6.85 -8.35 -25.20
CA ARG A 193 -7.81 -9.27 -25.84
C ARG A 193 -9.09 -9.52 -25.03
N HIS A 194 -9.30 -8.83 -23.91
CA HIS A 194 -10.49 -8.96 -23.06
C HIS A 194 -11.24 -7.65 -22.90
#